data_AF-A0AAF5PVT6-F1
#
_entry.id   AF-A0AAF5PVT6-F1
#
_cell.length_a   1.000
_cell.length_b   1.000
_cell.length_c   1.000
_cell.angle_alpha   90.00
_cell.angle_beta   90.00
_cell.angle_gamma   90.00
#
_symmetry.space_group_name_H-M   'P 1'
#
loop_
_entity.id
_entity.type
_entity.pdbx_description
1 polymer ?
#
loop_
_entity_poly.entity_id
_entity_poly.type
_entity_poly.pdbx_seq_one_letter_code
_entity_poly.pdbx_strand_id
1 'polypeptide(L)'
;MESENNKTSDGYDQSSNEVALKKDATISDSSKISVFFSKEQQSLVAEDEINDIIKRNEYLKENTTLLKMYLRSLGDLIPSVQKKEGNNFNEMYATMQIELDKAKAQQIELEKLRKSEQELLEKQKSEFEHKKTQWKEKLMDQEKLYSIITRCCKVLSDLNRNNKLGIAHLAQQKNRCKKLQFKVNKVKMTAEQSREKLIRQEQMFREKLDGMKETHEMALKQRDRTISILTKQLKLVIEESAKAQSVSPKTLVHNETQTVTEFETYGPLTDAIFNDEI
;
A
#
# COMPACT_ATOMS: atom_id res chain seq x y z
N MET A 1 52.43 12.97 -1.19
CA MET A 1 52.81 12.13 -0.05
C MET A 1 53.01 10.74 -0.64
N GLU A 2 54.23 10.46 -1.10
CA GLU A 2 55.28 9.73 -0.33
C GLU A 2 54.85 8.26 -0.18
N SER A 3 55.61 7.23 -0.60
CA SER A 3 57.05 7.12 -0.81
C SER A 3 57.41 5.77 -1.48
N GLU A 4 58.41 5.80 -2.35
CA GLU A 4 59.59 4.90 -2.46
C GLU A 4 59.41 3.39 -2.74
N ASN A 5 59.81 2.91 -3.93
CA ASN A 5 61.16 2.49 -4.34
C ASN A 5 61.65 1.17 -3.71
N ASN A 6 61.84 0.14 -4.55
CA ASN A 6 63.17 -0.46 -4.72
C ASN A 6 63.26 -1.31 -6.01
N LYS A 7 64.15 -0.87 -6.91
CA LYS A 7 64.83 -1.65 -7.95
C LYS A 7 66.19 -2.09 -7.41
N THR A 8 66.77 -3.15 -7.98
CA THR A 8 68.19 -3.38 -8.38
C THR A 8 68.52 -4.88 -8.23
N SER A 9 69.45 -5.51 -8.94
CA SER A 9 70.27 -5.24 -10.15
C SER A 9 71.19 -6.45 -10.32
N ASP A 10 71.72 -6.60 -11.53
CA ASP A 10 72.67 -7.60 -12.04
C ASP A 10 73.86 -8.02 -11.16
N GLY A 11 74.24 -9.30 -11.33
CA GLY A 11 75.56 -9.72 -11.83
C GLY A 11 76.72 -9.82 -10.83
N TYR A 12 77.46 -10.94 -10.87
CA TYR A 12 78.92 -10.98 -11.04
C TYR A 12 79.44 -12.44 -11.20
N ASP A 13 80.27 -12.62 -12.23
CA ASP A 13 81.19 -13.72 -12.51
C ASP A 13 82.36 -13.79 -11.52
N GLN A 14 83.01 -14.97 -11.42
CA GLN A 14 84.44 -15.25 -11.17
C GLN A 14 84.63 -16.73 -10.79
N SER A 15 85.68 -17.50 -11.06
CA SER A 15 86.86 -17.46 -11.93
C SER A 15 87.62 -18.77 -11.60
N SER A 16 88.20 -19.43 -12.60
CA SER A 16 89.05 -20.63 -12.50
C SER A 16 90.34 -20.41 -11.69
N ASN A 17 90.91 -21.50 -11.14
CA ASN A 17 92.36 -21.68 -11.08
C ASN A 17 92.76 -23.17 -10.94
N GLU A 18 93.40 -23.68 -12.00
CA GLU A 18 94.27 -24.86 -11.99
C GLU A 18 95.58 -24.54 -11.27
N VAL A 19 96.09 -25.49 -10.48
CA VAL A 19 97.51 -25.48 -10.06
C VAL A 19 98.08 -26.89 -10.20
N ALA A 20 98.98 -27.03 -11.17
CA ALA A 20 99.84 -28.19 -11.38
C ALA A 20 101.02 -28.18 -10.39
N LEU A 21 101.38 -29.35 -9.84
CA LEU A 21 102.61 -29.55 -9.08
C LEU A 21 103.52 -30.59 -9.74
N LYS A 22 104.80 -30.23 -9.72
CA LYS A 22 105.92 -30.68 -10.55
C LYS A 22 106.50 -32.04 -10.15
N LYS A 23 107.17 -32.66 -11.13
CA LYS A 23 108.17 -33.73 -11.03
C LYS A 23 109.47 -33.22 -10.39
N ASP A 24 110.17 -34.11 -9.68
CA ASP A 24 111.63 -34.13 -9.43
C ASP A 24 111.98 -35.56 -8.95
N ALA A 25 113.19 -36.09 -8.98
CA ALA A 25 114.27 -36.13 -9.97
C ALA A 25 115.17 -37.31 -9.52
N THR A 26 115.82 -37.93 -10.48
CA THR A 26 116.76 -39.05 -10.37
C THR A 26 117.98 -38.72 -9.50
N ILE A 27 118.54 -39.70 -8.77
CA ILE A 27 119.97 -39.70 -8.40
C ILE A 27 120.55 -41.09 -8.64
N SER A 28 121.69 -41.07 -9.33
CA SER A 28 122.52 -42.18 -9.77
C SER A 28 123.90 -42.07 -9.11
N ASP A 29 124.45 -43.23 -8.77
CA ASP A 29 125.86 -43.65 -8.92
C ASP A 29 126.98 -43.44 -7.87
N SER A 30 127.88 -44.44 -7.94
CA SER A 30 129.24 -44.58 -7.39
C SER A 30 129.36 -45.01 -5.92
N SER A 31 130.28 -45.87 -5.47
CA SER A 31 131.56 -46.32 -6.03
C SER A 31 132.06 -47.61 -5.36
N LYS A 32 132.88 -48.39 -6.08
CA LYS A 32 133.62 -49.59 -5.62
C LYS A 32 134.70 -49.24 -4.59
N ILE A 33 134.84 -50.06 -3.54
CA ILE A 33 136.14 -50.35 -2.90
C ILE A 33 136.23 -51.85 -2.63
N SER A 34 137.33 -52.44 -3.08
CA SER A 34 137.76 -53.83 -2.84
C SER A 34 138.97 -53.78 -1.92
N VAL A 35 138.98 -54.47 -0.78
CA VAL A 35 140.21 -54.98 -0.13
C VAL A 35 139.88 -56.18 0.78
N PHE A 36 140.42 -57.34 0.38
CA PHE A 36 140.98 -58.47 1.14
C PHE A 36 140.36 -59.04 2.44
N PHE A 37 140.18 -60.36 2.37
CA PHE A 37 139.98 -61.32 3.45
C PHE A 37 141.06 -61.27 4.55
N SER A 38 140.64 -61.32 5.81
CA SER A 38 141.32 -62.08 6.87
C SER A 38 140.36 -63.12 7.42
N LYS A 39 140.67 -64.37 7.06
CA LYS A 39 139.80 -65.54 7.08
C LYS A 39 140.15 -66.39 8.29
N GLU A 40 139.77 -66.00 9.50
CA GLU A 40 139.75 -66.97 10.61
C GLU A 40 138.95 -66.62 11.88
N GLN A 41 138.13 -65.57 11.88
CA GLN A 41 137.25 -65.26 13.03
C GLN A 41 135.79 -64.89 12.68
N GLN A 42 135.38 -64.96 11.39
CA GLN A 42 134.08 -64.47 10.89
C GLN A 42 133.09 -65.57 10.41
N SER A 43 133.42 -66.86 10.60
CA SER A 43 132.63 -67.97 10.03
C SER A 43 131.27 -68.19 10.69
N LEU A 44 131.07 -67.79 11.95
CA LEU A 44 129.78 -67.97 12.66
C LEU A 44 128.86 -66.75 12.55
N VAL A 45 129.43 -65.54 12.39
CA VAL A 45 128.65 -64.27 12.39
C VAL A 45 127.95 -64.01 11.04
N ALA A 46 128.54 -64.44 9.92
CA ALA A 46 127.96 -64.23 8.59
C ALA A 46 126.77 -65.16 8.27
N GLU A 47 126.70 -66.33 8.91
CA GLU A 47 125.63 -67.31 8.69
C GLU A 47 124.35 -66.93 9.45
N ASP A 48 124.49 -66.32 10.63
CA ASP A 48 123.39 -65.76 11.42
C ASP A 48 122.74 -64.54 10.73
N GLU A 49 123.54 -63.62 10.16
CA GLU A 49 123.02 -62.47 9.41
C GLU A 49 122.23 -62.88 8.16
N ILE A 50 122.68 -63.92 7.44
CA ILE A 50 121.96 -64.47 6.27
C ILE A 50 120.63 -65.11 6.70
N ASN A 51 120.62 -65.85 7.80
CA ASN A 51 119.41 -66.47 8.33
C ASN A 51 118.37 -65.42 8.79
N ASP A 52 118.81 -64.31 9.38
CA ASP A 52 117.94 -63.20 9.76
C ASP A 52 117.35 -62.48 8.53
N ILE A 53 118.12 -62.32 7.45
CA ILE A 53 117.64 -61.76 6.19
C ILE A 53 116.57 -62.66 5.55
N ILE A 54 116.76 -63.97 5.58
CA ILE A 54 115.79 -64.94 5.05
C ILE A 54 114.47 -64.87 5.84
N LYS A 55 114.53 -64.93 7.18
CA LYS A 55 113.34 -64.78 8.03
C LYS A 55 112.62 -63.46 7.81
N ARG A 56 113.37 -62.37 7.66
CA ARG A 56 112.80 -61.04 7.37
C ARG A 56 112.13 -61.00 5.99
N ASN A 57 112.71 -61.66 4.99
CA ASN A 57 112.10 -61.78 3.66
C ASN A 57 110.84 -62.65 3.67
N GLU A 58 110.81 -63.74 4.43
CA GLU A 58 109.60 -64.55 4.63
C GLU A 58 108.49 -63.73 5.30
N TYR A 59 108.82 -63.02 6.38
CA TYR A 59 107.91 -62.11 7.06
C TYR A 59 107.40 -60.99 6.15
N LEU A 60 108.27 -60.41 5.31
CA LEU A 60 107.87 -59.40 4.32
C LEU A 60 106.98 -59.99 3.23
N LYS A 61 107.23 -61.23 2.79
CA LYS A 61 106.41 -61.93 1.81
C LYS A 61 105.01 -62.21 2.35
N GLU A 62 104.91 -62.69 3.58
CA GLU A 62 103.64 -62.92 4.28
C GLU A 62 102.85 -61.61 4.46
N ASN A 63 103.51 -60.55 4.92
CA ASN A 63 102.88 -59.24 5.01
C ASN A 63 102.43 -58.70 3.66
N THR A 64 103.22 -58.93 2.60
CA THR A 64 102.85 -58.53 1.24
C THR A 64 101.62 -59.30 0.76
N THR A 65 101.50 -60.59 1.09
CA THR A 65 100.30 -61.37 0.77
C THR A 65 99.09 -60.91 1.57
N LEU A 66 99.26 -60.60 2.85
CA LEU A 66 98.19 -60.09 3.71
C LEU A 66 97.71 -58.71 3.25
N LEU A 67 98.62 -57.81 2.91
CA LEU A 67 98.32 -56.49 2.33
C LEU A 67 97.57 -56.63 1.00
N LYS A 68 97.96 -57.57 0.13
CA LYS A 68 97.23 -57.86 -1.11
C LYS A 68 95.82 -58.36 -0.86
N MET A 69 95.62 -59.19 0.16
CA MET A 69 94.28 -59.64 0.57
C MET A 69 93.42 -58.48 1.09
N TYR A 70 93.98 -57.59 1.92
CA TYR A 70 93.27 -56.40 2.39
C TYR A 70 92.94 -55.43 1.25
N LEU A 71 93.88 -55.22 0.31
CA LEU A 71 93.64 -54.37 -0.86
C LEU A 71 92.50 -54.91 -1.74
N ARG A 72 92.46 -56.23 -1.96
CA ARG A 72 91.37 -56.87 -2.70
C ARG A 72 90.04 -56.71 -1.96
N SER A 73 90.03 -56.97 -0.66
CA SER A 73 88.83 -56.83 0.17
C SER A 73 88.28 -55.40 0.18
N LEU A 74 89.17 -54.40 0.24
CA LEU A 74 88.81 -52.98 0.11
C LEU A 74 88.31 -52.64 -1.30
N GLY A 75 88.96 -53.17 -2.33
CA GLY A 75 88.55 -53.02 -3.74
C GLY A 75 87.14 -53.57 -4.01
N ASP A 76 86.74 -54.64 -3.33
CA ASP A 76 85.40 -55.23 -3.44
C ASP A 76 84.35 -54.45 -2.62
N LEU A 77 84.75 -53.85 -1.50
CA LEU A 77 83.83 -53.14 -0.58
C LEU A 77 83.42 -51.75 -1.10
N ILE A 78 84.37 -51.01 -1.68
CA ILE A 78 84.16 -49.61 -2.13
C ILE A 78 83.02 -49.49 -3.16
N PRO A 79 82.96 -50.31 -4.24
CA PRO A 79 81.86 -50.25 -5.21
C PRO A 79 80.50 -50.62 -4.62
N SER A 80 80.48 -51.50 -3.61
CA SER A 80 79.24 -51.96 -2.96
C SER A 80 78.62 -50.86 -2.09
N VAL A 81 79.45 -50.14 -1.32
CA VAL A 81 79.01 -49.00 -0.51
C VAL A 81 78.55 -47.84 -1.40
N GLN A 82 79.31 -47.49 -2.44
CA GLN A 82 78.95 -46.44 -3.38
C GLN A 82 77.63 -46.73 -4.13
N LYS A 83 77.40 -47.98 -4.56
CA LYS A 83 76.12 -48.37 -5.17
C LYS A 83 74.94 -48.28 -4.20
N LYS A 84 75.13 -48.65 -2.92
CA LYS A 84 74.07 -48.59 -1.91
C LYS A 84 73.72 -47.15 -1.52
N GLU A 85 74.70 -46.30 -1.28
CA GLU A 85 74.47 -44.88 -0.96
C GLU A 85 73.87 -44.13 -2.16
N GLY A 86 74.43 -44.30 -3.36
CA GLY A 86 73.91 -43.66 -4.57
C GLY A 86 72.46 -44.06 -4.91
N ASN A 87 72.08 -45.31 -4.67
CA ASN A 87 70.71 -45.77 -4.87
C ASN A 87 69.73 -45.19 -3.83
N ASN A 88 70.14 -45.06 -2.55
CA ASN A 88 69.28 -44.53 -1.49
C ASN A 88 68.93 -43.04 -1.70
N PHE A 89 69.89 -42.24 -2.16
CA PHE A 89 69.63 -40.83 -2.50
C PHE A 89 68.66 -40.66 -3.67
N ASN A 90 68.80 -41.47 -4.72
CA ASN A 90 67.90 -41.42 -5.89
C ASN A 90 66.47 -41.83 -5.52
N GLU A 91 66.31 -42.86 -4.68
CA GLU A 91 65.00 -43.31 -4.19
C GLU A 91 64.33 -42.25 -3.29
N MET A 92 65.09 -41.62 -2.40
CA MET A 92 64.58 -40.54 -1.56
C MET A 92 64.18 -39.30 -2.38
N TYR A 93 64.99 -38.92 -3.37
CA TYR A 93 64.67 -37.81 -4.28
C TYR A 93 63.41 -38.10 -5.11
N ALA A 94 63.27 -39.32 -5.64
CA ALA A 94 62.06 -39.73 -6.37
C ALA A 94 60.82 -39.68 -5.47
N THR A 95 60.94 -40.10 -4.21
CA THR A 95 59.83 -40.05 -3.24
C THR A 95 59.44 -38.60 -2.92
N MET A 96 60.40 -37.73 -2.64
CA MET A 96 60.16 -36.29 -2.41
C MET A 96 59.52 -35.62 -3.63
N GLN A 97 59.93 -36.00 -4.85
CA GLN A 97 59.35 -35.45 -6.07
C GLN A 97 57.88 -35.86 -6.23
N ILE A 98 57.54 -37.12 -5.95
CA ILE A 98 56.15 -37.60 -5.96
C ILE A 98 55.31 -36.86 -4.89
N GLU A 99 55.86 -36.65 -3.69
CA GLU A 99 55.17 -35.89 -2.64
C GLU A 99 54.97 -34.42 -3.01
N LEU A 100 55.97 -33.79 -3.63
CA LEU A 100 55.86 -32.42 -4.14
C LEU A 100 54.78 -32.32 -5.22
N ASP A 101 54.72 -33.27 -6.14
CA ASP A 101 53.73 -33.27 -7.21
C ASP A 101 52.31 -33.55 -6.67
N LYS A 102 52.17 -34.40 -5.65
CA LYS A 102 50.91 -34.56 -4.90
C LYS A 102 50.48 -33.26 -4.20
N ALA A 103 51.41 -32.57 -3.53
CA ALA A 103 51.11 -31.31 -2.86
C ALA A 103 50.70 -30.21 -3.86
N LYS A 104 51.35 -30.14 -5.02
CA LYS A 104 50.95 -29.23 -6.12
C LYS A 104 49.56 -29.55 -6.64
N ALA A 105 49.23 -30.83 -6.83
CA ALA A 105 47.89 -31.25 -7.27
C ALA A 105 46.81 -30.84 -6.25
N GLN A 106 47.06 -31.07 -4.95
CA GLN A 106 46.16 -30.66 -3.87
C GLN A 106 45.99 -29.13 -3.80
N GLN A 107 47.07 -28.37 -3.98
CA GLN A 107 47.01 -26.91 -4.03
C GLN A 107 46.11 -26.42 -5.18
N ILE A 108 46.22 -27.03 -6.36
CA ILE A 108 45.38 -26.70 -7.52
C ILE A 108 43.90 -27.02 -7.23
N GLU A 109 43.60 -28.16 -6.61
CA GLU A 109 42.22 -28.51 -6.24
C GLU A 109 41.63 -27.55 -5.20
N LEU A 110 42.38 -27.22 -4.15
CA LEU A 110 41.96 -26.26 -3.14
C LEU A 110 41.72 -24.87 -3.73
N GLU A 111 42.56 -24.44 -4.67
CA GLU A 111 42.39 -23.14 -5.32
C GLU A 111 41.17 -23.12 -6.26
N LYS A 112 40.88 -24.22 -6.96
CA LYS A 112 39.62 -24.36 -7.72
C LYS A 112 38.41 -24.31 -6.80
N LEU A 113 38.45 -25.02 -5.68
CA LEU A 113 37.35 -25.08 -4.72
C LEU A 113 37.09 -23.69 -4.12
N ARG A 114 38.15 -22.99 -3.69
CA ARG A 114 38.07 -21.59 -3.23
C ARG A 114 37.45 -20.66 -4.26
N LYS A 115 37.86 -20.76 -5.54
CA LYS A 115 37.27 -19.94 -6.62
C LYS A 115 35.78 -20.24 -6.81
N SER A 116 35.39 -21.51 -6.78
CA SER A 116 33.99 -21.91 -6.90
C SER A 116 33.12 -21.43 -5.72
N GLU A 117 33.63 -21.48 -4.48
CA GLU A 117 32.94 -20.94 -3.31
C GLU A 117 32.80 -19.43 -3.37
N GLN A 118 33.85 -18.73 -3.83
CA GLN A 118 33.82 -17.29 -4.03
C GLN A 118 32.75 -16.88 -5.06
N GLU A 119 32.67 -17.58 -6.20
CA GLU A 119 31.65 -17.34 -7.22
C GLU A 119 30.24 -17.60 -6.69
N LEU A 120 30.05 -18.67 -5.92
CA LEU A 120 28.77 -18.99 -5.29
C LEU A 120 28.34 -17.88 -4.31
N LEU A 121 29.26 -17.40 -3.48
CA LEU A 121 29.01 -16.32 -2.53
C LEU A 121 28.63 -15.02 -3.25
N GLU A 122 29.34 -14.67 -4.32
CA GLU A 122 29.04 -13.46 -5.08
C GLU A 122 27.66 -13.56 -5.76
N LYS A 123 27.32 -14.74 -6.30
CA LYS A 123 25.99 -15.01 -6.85
C LYS A 123 24.90 -14.84 -5.79
N GLN A 124 25.05 -15.48 -4.62
CA GLN A 124 24.09 -15.33 -3.51
C GLN A 124 23.94 -13.88 -3.05
N LYS A 125 25.04 -13.14 -2.94
CA LYS A 125 25.04 -11.72 -2.58
C LYS A 125 24.27 -10.89 -3.61
N SER A 126 24.48 -11.14 -4.90
CA SER A 126 23.75 -10.46 -5.98
C SER A 126 22.24 -10.77 -5.93
N GLU A 127 21.86 -12.02 -5.67
CA GLU A 127 20.46 -12.43 -5.52
C GLU A 127 19.81 -11.77 -4.30
N PHE A 128 20.55 -11.65 -3.19
CA PHE A 128 20.06 -10.96 -1.99
C PHE A 128 19.85 -9.48 -2.21
N GLU A 129 20.80 -8.77 -2.84
CA GLU A 129 20.63 -7.36 -3.17
C GLU A 129 19.48 -7.14 -4.16
N HIS A 130 19.32 -8.01 -5.15
CA HIS A 130 18.18 -7.94 -6.07
C HIS A 130 16.84 -8.16 -5.36
N LYS A 131 16.73 -9.14 -4.46
CA LYS A 131 15.52 -9.32 -3.65
C LYS A 131 15.26 -8.09 -2.79
N LYS A 132 16.27 -7.56 -2.13
CA LYS A 132 16.16 -6.38 -1.26
C LYS A 132 15.63 -5.15 -2.01
N THR A 133 16.08 -4.91 -3.24
CA THR A 133 15.51 -3.81 -4.07
C THR A 133 14.05 -4.08 -4.43
N GLN A 134 13.70 -5.30 -4.84
CA GLN A 134 12.30 -5.67 -5.12
C GLN A 134 11.37 -5.48 -3.90
N TRP A 135 11.81 -5.87 -2.71
CA TRP A 135 11.03 -5.67 -1.48
C TRP A 135 10.85 -4.20 -1.15
N LYS A 136 11.89 -3.38 -1.37
CA LYS A 136 11.82 -1.93 -1.17
C LYS A 136 10.83 -1.27 -2.13
N GLU A 137 10.82 -1.66 -3.40
CA GLU A 137 9.84 -1.18 -4.38
C GLU A 137 8.42 -1.59 -4.02
N LYS A 138 8.20 -2.87 -3.67
CA LYS A 138 6.89 -3.36 -3.21
C LYS A 138 6.38 -2.60 -1.98
N LEU A 139 7.25 -2.28 -1.03
CA LEU A 139 6.89 -1.51 0.16
C LEU A 139 6.44 -0.10 -0.22
N MET A 140 7.20 0.59 -1.08
CA MET A 140 6.85 1.93 -1.57
C MET A 140 5.49 1.94 -2.31
N ASP A 141 5.23 0.92 -3.12
CA ASP A 141 3.96 0.80 -3.83
C ASP A 141 2.80 0.47 -2.89
N GLN A 142 3.03 -0.34 -1.85
CA GLN A 142 2.04 -0.58 -0.79
C GLN A 142 1.72 0.70 -0.01
N GLU A 143 2.72 1.51 0.34
CA GLU A 143 2.51 2.79 1.04
C GLU A 143 1.69 3.78 0.20
N LYS A 144 2.01 3.89 -1.10
CA LYS A 144 1.21 4.69 -2.05
C LYS A 144 -0.22 4.18 -2.11
N LEU A 145 -0.41 2.87 -2.27
CA LEU A 145 -1.74 2.25 -2.35
C LEU A 145 -2.53 2.49 -1.06
N TYR A 146 -1.89 2.34 0.10
CA TYR A 146 -2.50 2.61 1.41
C TYR A 146 -2.96 4.07 1.54
N SER A 147 -2.15 5.02 1.07
CA SER A 147 -2.52 6.44 1.07
C SER A 147 -3.74 6.73 0.19
N ILE A 148 -3.81 6.10 -1.00
CA ILE A 148 -4.93 6.21 -1.94
C ILE A 148 -6.19 5.61 -1.33
N ILE A 149 -6.10 4.39 -0.79
CA ILE A 149 -7.21 3.70 -0.12
C ILE A 149 -7.74 4.57 1.03
N THR A 150 -6.86 5.08 1.89
CA THR A 150 -7.25 5.93 3.02
C THR A 150 -7.98 7.19 2.55
N ARG A 151 -7.50 7.83 1.46
CA ARG A 151 -8.17 8.98 0.86
C ARG A 151 -9.54 8.62 0.29
N CYS A 152 -9.65 7.52 -0.44
CA CYS A 152 -10.91 7.03 -0.98
C CYS A 152 -11.92 6.72 0.13
N CYS A 153 -11.50 6.06 1.21
CA CYS A 153 -12.35 5.77 2.36
C CYS A 153 -12.90 7.06 3.02
N LYS A 154 -12.08 8.12 3.14
CA LYS A 154 -12.54 9.42 3.64
C LYS A 154 -13.59 10.04 2.71
N VAL A 155 -13.30 10.11 1.41
CA VAL A 155 -14.24 10.66 0.41
C VAL A 155 -15.57 9.89 0.41
N LEU A 156 -15.54 8.56 0.47
CA LEU A 156 -16.76 7.74 0.53
C LEU A 156 -17.55 7.99 1.82
N SER A 157 -16.87 8.18 2.94
CA SER A 157 -17.51 8.49 4.23
C SER A 157 -18.21 9.85 4.20
N ASP A 158 -17.54 10.87 3.65
CA ASP A 158 -18.10 12.21 3.49
C ASP A 158 -19.29 12.22 2.52
N LEU A 159 -19.17 11.50 1.40
CA LEU A 159 -20.24 11.38 0.41
C LEU A 159 -21.47 10.67 0.99
N ASN A 160 -21.26 9.61 1.77
CA ASN A 160 -22.33 8.92 2.49
C ASN A 160 -23.02 9.84 3.52
N ARG A 161 -22.25 10.62 4.29
CA ARG A 161 -22.78 11.59 5.25
C ARG A 161 -23.62 12.66 4.56
N ASN A 162 -23.11 13.23 3.47
CA ASN A 162 -23.81 14.24 2.69
C ASN A 162 -25.08 13.69 2.04
N ASN A 163 -25.05 12.45 1.54
CA ASN A 163 -26.24 11.80 0.99
C ASN A 163 -27.32 11.59 2.07
N LYS A 164 -26.94 11.12 3.27
CA LYS A 164 -27.89 11.00 4.40
C LYS A 164 -28.51 12.34 4.78
N LEU A 165 -27.71 13.41 4.84
CA LEU A 165 -28.22 14.76 5.09
C LEU A 165 -29.14 15.25 3.96
N GLY A 166 -28.80 14.98 2.71
CA GLY A 166 -29.63 15.30 1.54
C GLY A 166 -30.99 14.60 1.58
N ILE A 167 -31.02 13.30 1.88
CA ILE A 167 -32.24 12.51 2.05
C ILE A 167 -33.11 13.07 3.19
N ALA A 168 -32.49 13.39 4.34
CA ALA A 168 -33.20 13.98 5.47
C ALA A 168 -33.84 15.33 5.11
N HIS A 169 -33.09 16.21 4.41
CA HIS A 169 -33.61 17.49 3.94
C HIS A 169 -34.78 17.31 2.94
N LEU A 170 -34.65 16.39 1.98
CA LEU A 170 -35.72 16.04 1.04
C LEU A 170 -36.98 15.55 1.77
N ALA A 171 -36.84 14.69 2.78
CA ALA A 171 -37.96 14.20 3.58
C ALA A 171 -38.63 15.36 4.36
N GLN A 172 -37.84 16.26 4.94
CA GLN A 172 -38.36 17.45 5.63
C GLN A 172 -39.15 18.35 4.66
N GLN A 173 -38.61 18.62 3.47
CA GLN A 173 -39.30 19.43 2.45
C GLN A 173 -40.59 18.76 1.99
N LYS A 174 -40.58 17.44 1.75
CA LYS A 174 -41.79 16.68 1.38
C LYS A 174 -42.88 16.81 2.44
N ASN A 175 -42.52 16.73 3.73
CA ASN A 175 -43.47 16.90 4.83
C ASN A 175 -43.98 18.34 4.93
N ARG A 176 -43.13 19.34 4.71
CA ARG A 176 -43.54 20.75 4.65
C ARG A 176 -44.53 21.00 3.51
N CYS A 177 -44.26 20.47 2.32
CA CYS A 177 -45.16 20.55 1.16
C CYS A 177 -46.51 19.91 1.45
N LYS A 178 -46.55 18.70 2.04
CA LYS A 178 -47.80 18.05 2.44
C LYS A 178 -48.61 18.89 3.43
N LYS A 179 -47.95 19.48 4.43
CA LYS A 179 -48.61 20.36 5.42
C LYS A 179 -49.18 21.63 4.77
N LEU A 180 -48.44 22.24 3.84
CA LEU A 180 -48.92 23.39 3.08
C LEU A 180 -50.11 23.01 2.19
N GLN A 181 -50.05 21.87 1.51
CA GLN A 181 -51.14 21.36 0.68
C GLN A 181 -52.42 21.15 1.49
N PHE A 182 -52.31 20.58 2.70
CA PHE A 182 -53.44 20.46 3.61
C PHE A 182 -54.05 21.82 3.98
N LYS A 183 -53.20 22.82 4.30
CA LYS A 183 -53.67 24.18 4.60
C LYS A 183 -54.37 24.83 3.41
N VAL A 184 -53.79 24.71 2.21
CA VAL A 184 -54.38 25.23 0.97
C VAL A 184 -55.75 24.59 0.71
N ASN A 185 -55.86 23.27 0.86
CA ASN A 185 -57.13 22.56 0.69
C ASN A 185 -58.18 23.02 1.71
N LYS A 186 -57.79 23.24 2.97
CA LYS A 186 -58.70 23.77 4.01
C LYS A 186 -59.23 25.16 3.64
N VAL A 187 -58.35 26.05 3.17
CA VAL A 187 -58.75 27.40 2.73
C VAL A 187 -59.68 27.31 1.52
N LYS A 188 -59.36 26.46 0.53
CA LYS A 188 -60.21 26.25 -0.65
C LYS A 188 -61.62 25.79 -0.26
N MET A 189 -61.72 24.78 0.60
CA MET A 189 -63.03 24.29 1.09
C MET A 189 -63.81 25.38 1.83
N THR A 190 -63.14 26.18 2.65
CA THR A 190 -63.78 27.28 3.39
C THR A 190 -64.29 28.37 2.44
N ALA A 191 -63.51 28.70 1.41
CA ALA A 191 -63.90 29.65 0.38
C ALA A 191 -65.09 29.14 -0.44
N GLU A 192 -65.10 27.87 -0.83
CA GLU A 192 -66.22 27.23 -1.54
C GLU A 192 -67.51 27.27 -0.71
N GLN A 193 -67.44 26.88 0.58
CA GLN A 193 -68.58 26.95 1.49
C GLN A 193 -69.11 28.37 1.68
N SER A 194 -68.21 29.35 1.77
CA SER A 194 -68.60 30.77 1.89
C SER A 194 -69.26 31.28 0.62
N ARG A 195 -68.72 30.92 -0.55
CA ARG A 195 -69.31 31.23 -1.86
C ARG A 195 -70.71 30.66 -1.98
N GLU A 196 -70.92 29.40 -1.61
CA GLU A 196 -72.25 28.78 -1.64
C GLU A 196 -73.24 29.47 -0.69
N LYS A 197 -72.80 29.86 0.52
CA LYS A 197 -73.65 30.63 1.45
C LYS A 197 -74.08 31.96 0.84
N LEU A 198 -73.16 32.69 0.21
CA LEU A 198 -73.47 33.94 -0.46
C LEU A 198 -74.47 33.75 -1.62
N ILE A 199 -74.29 32.72 -2.45
CA ILE A 199 -75.23 32.40 -3.54
C ILE A 199 -76.63 32.10 -2.98
N ARG A 200 -76.73 31.31 -1.90
CA ARG A 200 -78.02 31.04 -1.24
C ARG A 200 -78.67 32.31 -0.69
N GLN A 201 -77.89 33.19 -0.05
CA GLN A 201 -78.39 34.47 0.44
C GLN A 201 -78.87 35.38 -0.69
N GLU A 202 -78.09 35.50 -1.76
CA GLU A 202 -78.44 36.30 -2.94
C GLU A 202 -79.75 35.79 -3.57
N GLN A 203 -79.93 34.47 -3.67
CA GLN A 203 -81.15 33.86 -4.18
C GLN A 203 -82.36 34.17 -3.27
N MET A 204 -82.22 34.03 -1.95
CA MET A 204 -83.30 34.38 -1.02
C MET A 204 -83.68 35.87 -1.10
N PHE A 205 -82.70 36.76 -1.27
CA PHE A 205 -82.99 38.19 -1.43
C PHE A 205 -83.71 38.49 -2.75
N ARG A 206 -83.33 37.83 -3.85
CA ARG A 206 -84.05 37.92 -5.12
C ARG A 206 -85.50 37.46 -4.99
N GLU A 207 -85.73 36.29 -4.41
CA GLU A 207 -87.09 35.75 -4.21
C GLU A 207 -87.97 36.68 -3.35
N LYS A 208 -87.43 37.22 -2.26
CA LYS A 208 -88.14 38.21 -1.42
C LYS A 208 -88.46 39.48 -2.19
N LEU A 209 -87.52 39.99 -2.97
CA LEU A 209 -87.72 41.21 -3.75
C LEU A 209 -88.77 41.01 -4.83
N ASP A 210 -88.77 39.86 -5.52
CA ASP A 210 -89.77 39.54 -6.53
C ASP A 210 -91.17 39.35 -5.91
N GLY A 211 -91.26 38.68 -4.75
CA GLY A 211 -92.52 38.60 -4.00
C GLY A 211 -93.05 39.98 -3.55
N MET A 212 -92.16 40.90 -3.14
CA MET A 212 -92.55 42.28 -2.82
C MET A 212 -93.05 43.05 -4.06
N LYS A 213 -92.41 42.87 -5.21
CA LYS A 213 -92.87 43.50 -6.46
C LYS A 213 -94.25 42.99 -6.86
N GLU A 214 -94.49 41.67 -6.80
CA GLU A 214 -95.78 41.07 -7.15
C GLU A 214 -96.89 41.55 -6.21
N THR A 215 -96.65 41.52 -4.89
CA THR A 215 -97.63 42.02 -3.90
C THR A 215 -97.91 43.51 -4.09
N HIS A 216 -96.90 44.32 -4.38
CA HIS A 216 -97.06 45.74 -4.69
C HIS A 216 -97.88 45.95 -5.98
N GLU A 217 -97.59 45.22 -7.05
CA GLU A 217 -98.34 45.29 -8.31
C GLU A 217 -99.81 44.92 -8.11
N MET A 218 -100.09 43.87 -7.34
CA MET A 218 -101.45 43.47 -6.99
C MET A 218 -102.18 44.54 -6.17
N ALA A 219 -101.50 45.17 -5.21
CA ALA A 219 -102.04 46.27 -4.43
C ALA A 219 -102.38 47.50 -5.30
N LEU A 220 -101.50 47.84 -6.26
CA LEU A 220 -101.75 48.91 -7.23
C LEU A 220 -102.97 48.59 -8.11
N LYS A 221 -103.05 47.38 -8.68
CA LYS A 221 -104.23 46.94 -9.46
C LYS A 221 -105.52 47.02 -8.65
N GLN A 222 -105.48 46.60 -7.39
CA GLN A 222 -106.65 46.66 -6.50
C GLN A 222 -107.04 48.10 -6.17
N ARG A 223 -106.07 48.98 -5.90
CA ARG A 223 -106.29 50.41 -5.72
C ARG A 223 -106.93 51.03 -6.95
N ASP A 224 -106.39 50.78 -8.13
CA ASP A 224 -106.88 51.34 -9.39
C ASP A 224 -108.30 50.84 -9.71
N ARG A 225 -108.58 49.56 -9.45
CA ARG A 225 -109.94 48.99 -9.55
C ARG A 225 -110.91 49.68 -8.59
N THR A 226 -110.49 49.92 -7.35
CA THR A 226 -111.30 50.59 -6.33
C THR A 226 -111.60 52.04 -6.73
N ILE A 227 -110.58 52.78 -7.18
CA ILE A 227 -110.74 54.15 -7.71
C ILE A 227 -111.72 54.16 -8.88
N SER A 228 -111.61 53.22 -9.81
CA SER A 228 -112.53 53.12 -10.96
C SER A 228 -113.99 52.90 -10.52
N ILE A 229 -114.22 52.01 -9.55
CA ILE A 229 -115.56 51.76 -8.99
C ILE A 229 -116.12 53.03 -8.34
N LEU A 230 -115.35 53.65 -7.44
CA LEU A 230 -115.76 54.87 -6.75
C LEU A 230 -116.03 56.02 -7.74
N THR A 231 -115.20 56.15 -8.78
CA THR A 231 -115.39 57.16 -9.83
C THR A 231 -116.69 56.93 -10.60
N LYS A 232 -117.02 55.67 -10.94
CA LYS A 232 -118.30 55.33 -11.60
C LYS A 232 -119.49 55.61 -10.69
N GLN A 233 -119.41 55.25 -9.40
CA GLN A 233 -120.46 55.55 -8.43
C GLN A 233 -120.66 57.06 -8.27
N LEU A 234 -119.58 57.83 -8.16
CA LEU A 234 -119.65 59.28 -8.07
C LEU A 234 -120.32 59.90 -9.31
N LYS A 235 -119.98 59.43 -10.52
CA LYS A 235 -120.64 59.86 -11.76
C LYS A 235 -122.15 59.55 -11.73
N LEU A 236 -122.54 58.35 -11.30
CA LEU A 236 -123.96 57.98 -11.18
C LEU A 236 -124.70 58.90 -10.20
N VAL A 237 -124.12 59.16 -9.02
CA VAL A 237 -124.72 60.08 -8.03
C VAL A 237 -124.84 61.50 -8.58
N ILE A 238 -123.83 61.99 -9.31
CA ILE A 238 -123.89 63.29 -9.98
C ILE A 238 -125.00 63.32 -11.04
N GLU A 239 -125.13 62.28 -11.87
CA GLU A 239 -126.19 62.17 -12.88
C GLU A 239 -127.59 62.05 -12.27
N GLU A 240 -127.75 61.27 -11.20
CA GLU A 240 -129.00 61.12 -10.45
C GLU A 240 -129.39 62.41 -9.75
N SER A 241 -128.44 63.11 -9.12
CA SER A 241 -128.68 64.42 -8.50
C SER A 241 -129.03 65.51 -9.53
N ALA A 242 -128.39 65.52 -10.69
CA ALA A 242 -128.73 66.41 -11.80
C ALA A 242 -130.13 66.11 -12.37
N LYS A 243 -130.53 64.83 -12.47
CA LYS A 243 -131.89 64.43 -12.87
C LYS A 243 -132.92 64.75 -11.79
N ALA A 244 -132.62 64.55 -10.51
CA ALA A 244 -133.50 64.89 -9.39
C ALA A 244 -133.71 66.41 -9.25
N GLN A 245 -132.73 67.24 -9.61
CA GLN A 245 -132.91 68.69 -9.70
C GLN A 245 -133.76 69.13 -10.91
N SER A 246 -133.91 68.29 -11.94
CA SER A 246 -134.78 68.57 -13.10
C SER A 246 -136.26 68.19 -12.88
N VAL A 247 -136.58 67.50 -11.78
CA VAL A 247 -137.96 67.11 -11.41
C VAL A 247 -138.23 67.58 -9.99
N SER A 248 -138.92 68.72 -9.84
CA SER A 248 -139.46 69.16 -8.55
C SER A 248 -140.45 68.15 -8.00
N PRO A 249 -140.37 67.80 -6.70
CA PRO A 249 -141.56 68.04 -5.91
C PRO A 249 -141.33 68.52 -4.46
N LYS A 250 -142.34 69.29 -4.05
CA LYS A 250 -142.71 69.84 -2.74
C LYS A 250 -142.50 68.92 -1.52
N THR A 251 -141.97 69.57 -0.48
CA THR A 251 -142.25 69.44 0.97
C THR A 251 -143.36 68.48 1.44
N LEU A 252 -143.02 67.61 2.41
CA LEU A 252 -143.83 67.41 3.62
C LEU A 252 -142.97 66.84 4.77
N VAL A 253 -143.45 67.06 5.99
CA VAL A 253 -142.76 67.15 7.27
C VAL A 253 -143.02 65.92 8.17
N HIS A 254 -142.11 65.70 9.14
CA HIS A 254 -142.23 64.99 10.43
C HIS A 254 -142.11 63.46 10.51
N ASN A 255 -141.13 62.98 11.30
CA ASN A 255 -141.35 62.66 12.72
C ASN A 255 -140.02 62.49 13.48
N GLU A 256 -140.02 62.96 14.73
CA GLU A 256 -138.99 62.79 15.76
C GLU A 256 -138.98 61.35 16.31
N THR A 257 -137.82 60.82 16.74
CA THR A 257 -137.68 60.19 18.08
C THR A 257 -136.20 60.08 18.51
N GLN A 258 -135.94 60.60 19.71
CA GLN A 258 -134.88 60.33 20.70
C GLN A 258 -134.55 58.82 20.88
N THR A 259 -133.48 58.28 21.48
CA THR A 259 -132.28 58.72 22.25
C THR A 259 -131.49 57.43 22.64
N VAL A 260 -130.14 57.47 22.69
CA VAL A 260 -129.26 56.94 23.78
C VAL A 260 -129.13 55.38 23.84
N THR A 261 -128.06 54.65 24.25
CA THR A 261 -126.90 54.77 25.19
C THR A 261 -125.90 53.59 24.94
N GLU A 262 -124.63 53.74 25.36
CA GLU A 262 -123.72 52.72 26.00
C GLU A 262 -123.16 51.51 25.19
N PHE A 263 -121.99 50.88 25.45
CA PHE A 263 -120.85 51.00 26.40
C PHE A 263 -119.67 50.14 25.86
N GLU A 264 -118.43 50.41 26.34
CA GLU A 264 -117.33 49.50 26.81
C GLU A 264 -117.10 48.09 26.19
N THR A 265 -115.93 47.44 26.13
CA THR A 265 -114.57 47.46 26.73
C THR A 265 -113.75 46.39 25.96
N TYR A 266 -112.42 46.37 25.82
CA TYR A 266 -111.41 45.83 26.77
C TYR A 266 -110.01 45.90 26.12
N GLY A 267 -108.98 46.25 26.89
CA GLY A 267 -107.57 45.86 26.62
C GLY A 267 -107.27 44.45 27.18
N PRO A 268 -106.01 43.92 27.16
CA PRO A 268 -104.92 44.58 27.88
C PRO A 268 -103.44 44.32 27.40
N LEU A 269 -102.52 45.14 27.97
CA LEU A 269 -101.19 44.87 28.58
C LEU A 269 -99.99 44.15 27.88
N THR A 270 -98.81 44.82 28.04
CA THR A 270 -97.44 44.32 28.41
C THR A 270 -96.71 43.36 27.45
N ASP A 271 -95.37 43.29 27.32
CA ASP A 271 -94.18 43.77 28.05
C ASP A 271 -92.94 43.68 27.11
N ALA A 272 -91.85 44.34 27.52
CA ALA A 272 -90.40 44.10 27.28
C ALA A 272 -89.94 43.06 26.21
N ILE A 273 -88.82 43.26 25.50
CA ILE A 273 -87.45 43.02 26.01
C ILE A 273 -86.38 43.61 25.05
N PHE A 274 -85.38 44.21 25.68
CA PHE A 274 -84.05 44.63 25.23
C PHE A 274 -83.20 43.48 24.62
N ASN A 275 -82.34 43.84 23.67
CA ASN A 275 -80.94 43.42 23.47
C ASN A 275 -80.46 41.95 23.50
N ASP A 276 -79.33 41.81 22.78
CA ASP A 276 -78.26 40.80 22.85
C ASP A 276 -78.46 39.50 22.04
N GLU A 277 -77.47 38.95 21.33
CA GLU A 277 -76.01 39.09 21.48
C GLU A 277 -75.26 38.57 20.22
N ILE A 278 -74.03 39.10 20.06
CA ILE A 278 -72.77 38.56 19.52
C ILE A 278 -72.79 37.20 18.78
#